data_AF-A0A354UT60-F1
#
_entry.id   AF-A0A354UT60-F1
#
_cell.length_a   1.000
_cell.length_b   1.000
_cell.length_c   1.000
_cell.angle_alpha   90.00
_cell.angle_beta   90.00
_cell.angle_gamma   90.00
#
_symmetry.space_group_name_H-M   'P 1'
#
loop_
_entity.id
_entity.type
_entity.pdbx_description
1 polymer ?
#
loop_
_entity_poly.entity_id
_entity_poly.type
_entity_poly.pdbx_seq_one_letter_code
_entity_poly.pdbx_strand_id
1 'polypeptide(L)' 'IRNICAKCLRSNNPQNVVKATMAGLTSLRSPEQVAAVRGKSVEEIVG' A
#
# COMPACT_ATOMS: atom_id res chain seq x y z
N ILE A 1 -4.27 7.77 -9.41
CA ILE A 1 -4.37 6.31 -9.61
C ILE A 1 -5.29 6.08 -10.81
N ARG A 2 -4.79 5.49 -11.89
CA ARG A 2 -5.60 5.24 -13.10
C ARG A 2 -5.90 3.76 -13.33
N ASN A 3 -4.97 2.88 -12.94
CA ASN A 3 -5.10 1.43 -13.09
C ASN A 3 -4.88 0.78 -11.72
N ILE A 4 -5.92 0.13 -11.19
CA ILE A 4 -5.85 -0.64 -9.95
C ILE A 4 -7.03 -1.64 -9.90
N CYS A 5 -6.78 -2.84 -9.38
CA CYS A 5 -7.83 -3.81 -9.06
C CYS A 5 -8.11 -3.73 -7.56
N ALA A 6 -9.37 -3.54 -7.17
CA ALA A 6 -9.77 -3.44 -5.77
C ALA A 6 -11.01 -4.29 -5.47
N LYS A 7 -11.09 -4.84 -4.25
CA LYS A 7 -12.26 -5.56 -3.73
C LYS A 7 -12.44 -5.26 -2.26
N CYS A 8 -13.62 -4.78 -1.88
CA CYS A 8 -14.00 -4.69 -0.47
C CYS A 8 -14.44 -6.09 0.01
N LEU A 9 -13.76 -6.61 1.03
CA LEU A 9 -14.08 -7.88 1.67
C LEU A 9 -14.80 -7.59 2.98
N ARG A 10 -15.88 -8.33 3.27
CA ARG A 10 -16.77 -8.16 4.44
C ARG A 10 -17.73 -6.96 4.32
N SER A 11 -17.77 -6.07 5.31
CA SER A 11 -18.75 -4.98 5.40
C SER A 11 -18.58 -3.96 4.27
N ASN A 12 -19.70 -3.49 3.74
CA ASN A 12 -19.77 -2.47 2.69
C ASN A 12 -20.24 -1.10 3.22
N ASN A 13 -20.10 -0.82 4.52
CA ASN A 13 -20.42 0.49 5.08
C ASN A 13 -19.56 1.57 4.40
N PRO A 14 -20.16 2.56 3.71
CA PRO A 14 -19.42 3.55 2.92
C PRO A 14 -18.34 4.30 3.71
N GLN A 15 -18.64 4.68 4.95
CA GLN A 15 -17.71 5.45 5.78
C GLN A 15 -16.45 4.64 6.11
N ASN A 16 -16.61 3.34 6.38
CA ASN A 16 -15.49 2.47 6.71
C ASN A 16 -14.69 2.08 5.46
N VAL A 17 -15.35 1.92 4.32
CA VAL A 17 -14.68 1.67 3.03
C VAL A 17 -13.76 2.84 2.66
N VAL A 18 -14.23 4.08 2.79
CA VAL A 18 -13.41 5.27 2.52
C VAL A 18 -12.23 5.35 3.50
N LYS A 19 -12.48 5.19 4.81
CA LYS A 19 -11.41 5.18 5.83
C LYS A 19 -10.34 4.11 5.56
N ALA A 20 -10.76 2.89 5.24
CA ALA A 20 -9.85 1.78 4.95
C ALA A 20 -9.04 2.04 3.67
N THR A 21 -9.65 2.63 2.65
CA THR A 21 -8.97 3.00 1.40
C THR A 21 -7.88 4.03 1.66
N MET A 22 -8.21 5.09 2.41
CA MET A 22 -7.24 6.14 2.76
C MET A 22 -6.09 5.59 3.60
N ALA A 23 -6.39 4.77 4.61
CA ALA A 23 -5.36 4.12 5.43
C ALA A 23 -4.42 3.25 4.58
N GLY A 24 -4.98 2.46 3.65
CA GLY A 24 -4.20 1.64 2.73
C GLY A 24 -3.25 2.48 1.87
N LEU A 25 -3.76 3.56 1.27
CA LEU A 25 -2.95 4.46 0.42
C LEU A 25 -1.84 5.16 1.22
N THR A 26 -2.12 5.62 2.44
CA THR A 26 -1.10 6.25 3.30
C THR A 26 -0.05 5.27 3.79
N SER A 27 -0.39 3.98 3.91
CA SER A 27 0.55 2.93 4.34
C SER A 27 1.49 2.42 3.26
N LEU A 28 1.32 2.86 2.00
CA LEU A 28 2.18 2.46 0.90
C LEU A 28 3.62 2.94 1.16
N ARG A 29 4.58 2.02 1.03
CA ARG A 29 6.00 2.28 1.18
C ARG A 29 6.69 2.13 -0.15
N SER A 30 7.60 3.04 -0.46
CA SER A 30 8.42 2.93 -1.67
C SER A 30 9.54 1.90 -1.48
N PRO A 31 10.07 1.30 -2.55
CA PRO A 31 11.18 0.37 -2.48
C PRO A 31 12.41 0.93 -1.74
N GLU A 32 12.69 2.23 -1.90
CA GLU A 32 13.80 2.93 -1.25
C GLU A 32 13.62 3.01 0.26
N GLN A 33 12.39 3.31 0.71
CA GLN A 33 12.06 3.33 2.14
C GLN A 33 12.20 1.93 2.75
N VAL A 34 11.82 0.89 2.02
CA VAL A 34 11.96 -0.49 2.48
C VAL A 34 13.44 -0.92 2.50
N ALA A 35 14.21 -0.53 1.49
CA ALA A 35 15.65 -0.79 1.40
C ALA A 35 16.41 -0.14 2.58
N ALA A 36 16.12 1.13 2.88
CA ALA A 36 16.72 1.85 4.01
C ALA A 36 16.40 1.21 5.36
N VAL A 37 15.15 0.79 5.58
CA VAL A 37 14.75 0.10 6.82
C VAL A 37 15.43 -1.28 6.95
N ARG A 38 15.67 -1.96 5.84
CA ARG A 38 16.26 -3.31 5.81
C ARG A 38 17.78 -3.32 5.68
N GLY A 39 18.43 -2.17 5.48
CA GLY A 39 19.88 -2.07 5.30
C GLY A 39 20.40 -2.74 4.03
N LYS A 40 19.58 -2.82 2.99
CA LYS A 40 19.89 -3.47 1.70
C LYS A 40 19.90 -2.45 0.57
N SER A 41 20.47 -2.81 -0.57
CA SER A 41 20.35 -1.97 -1.76
C SER A 41 18.93 -2.07 -2.35
N VAL A 42 18.52 -1.09 -3.16
CA VAL A 42 17.19 -1.08 -3.78
C VAL A 42 17.07 -2.23 -4.78
N GLU A 43 18.17 -2.56 -5.46
CA GLU A 43 18.27 -3.64 -6.43
C GLU A 43 18.00 -5.01 -5.79
N GLU A 44 18.44 -5.23 -4.56
CA GLU A 44 18.15 -6.48 -3.81
C GLU A 44 16.70 -6.59 -3.30
N ILE A 45 15.96 -5.47 -3.26
CA ILE A 45 14.55 -5.43 -2.82
C ILE A 45 13.60 -5.62 -4.00
N VAL A 46 14.02 -5.18 -5.20
CA VAL A 46 13.21 -5.22 -6.42
C VAL A 46 13.59 -6.41 -7.32
N GLY A 47 14.81 -6.95 -7.17
CA GLY A 47 15.35 -8.08 -7.94
C GLY A 47 15.12 -9.46 -7.34
#